data_AF-A0A842MNX6-F1
#
_entry.id   AF-A0A842MNX6-F1
#
_cell.length_a   1.000
_cell.length_b   1.000
_cell.length_c   1.000
_cell.angle_alpha   90.00
_cell.angle_beta   90.00
_cell.angle_gamma   90.00
#
_symmetry.space_group_name_H-M   'P 1'
#
loop_
_entity.id
_entity.type
_entity.pdbx_description
1 polymer ?
#
loop_
_entity_poly.entity_id
_entity_poly.type
_entity_poly.pdbx_seq_one_letter_code
_entity_poly.pdbx_strand_id
1 'polypeptide(L)'
;MKPDYAKIGFKVGLEIHQQLDTSTKLFCNCKPELFKDEAEITFLRRLRPTQSELGQIDPAAYFEFQKGVKILYEADRETACLVEMDEEPPHPLSMEAVEIALTAALMMKAKPVDEIHVMRKTVIDGSNTTGFQRTCVIALNGEIKVGEKTVPIQHVSLEEDAARKIGQEGTLIRYRIDRLGIPLIEVATAPVINTPEEAGQVALAIGKILRATGRVKRGLGTIRQDLNISIRDGALTEIKGVQELELIPLVVEYEVQRQLNLIKISQELRQAGVKEEDLKEDFIDVTDVFRQTACKVIRKALNKNMKVFAVKLPGFGGFLKRELMPGVRLGTEMADRARFWGRVGGIFHTDELPAYGITIKEVEALREAVNAEEKDAIVFVADESENAFDAL
;
A
#
# COMPACT_ATOMS: atom_id res chain seq x y z
N MET A 1 -0.40 15.18 23.14
CA MET A 1 -0.48 14.34 24.36
C MET A 1 -0.56 12.89 23.87
N LYS A 2 0.38 12.01 24.25
CA LYS A 2 0.35 10.61 23.80
C LYS A 2 -0.94 9.95 24.34
N PRO A 3 -1.70 9.21 23.50
CA PRO A 3 -2.91 8.54 23.96
C PRO A 3 -2.54 7.39 24.90
N ASP A 4 -3.51 7.01 25.75
CA ASP A 4 -3.41 5.81 26.56
C ASP A 4 -3.73 4.60 25.68
N TYR A 5 -2.70 3.92 25.18
CA TYR A 5 -2.81 2.78 24.25
C TYR A 5 -3.68 1.65 24.78
N ALA A 6 -3.69 1.41 26.09
CA ALA A 6 -4.53 0.39 26.71
C ALA A 6 -6.02 0.77 26.63
N LYS A 7 -6.36 2.04 26.89
CA LYS A 7 -7.76 2.51 26.83
C LYS A 7 -8.34 2.46 25.43
N ILE A 8 -7.53 2.76 24.42
CA ILE A 8 -7.97 2.72 23.01
C ILE A 8 -7.91 1.32 22.42
N GLY A 9 -7.56 0.28 23.19
CA GLY A 9 -7.51 -1.10 22.70
C GLY A 9 -6.53 -1.31 21.54
N PHE A 10 -5.42 -0.58 21.56
CA PHE A 10 -4.40 -0.63 20.52
C PHE A 10 -3.78 -2.02 20.40
N LYS A 11 -3.63 -2.49 19.15
CA LYS A 11 -2.95 -3.75 18.82
C LYS A 11 -2.14 -3.61 17.54
N VAL A 12 -0.94 -4.20 17.55
CA VAL A 12 -0.09 -4.33 16.37
C VAL A 12 0.33 -5.77 16.14
N GLY A 13 0.30 -6.17 14.88
CA GLY A 13 1.04 -7.31 14.33
C GLY A 13 2.13 -6.83 13.37
N LEU A 14 3.23 -7.56 13.32
CA LEU A 14 4.37 -7.34 12.42
C LEU A 14 4.50 -8.52 11.44
N GLU A 15 4.80 -8.20 10.20
CA GLU A 15 5.28 -9.13 9.17
C GLU A 15 6.64 -8.64 8.69
N ILE A 16 7.68 -9.46 8.84
CA ILE A 16 9.06 -9.07 8.51
C ILE A 16 9.56 -9.95 7.40
N HIS A 17 9.85 -9.34 6.25
CA HIS A 17 10.45 -9.98 5.08
C HIS A 17 11.94 -9.68 5.02
N GLN A 18 12.77 -10.70 4.88
CA GLN A 18 14.21 -10.56 4.81
C GLN A 18 14.78 -11.44 3.70
N GLN A 19 15.58 -10.84 2.81
CA GLN A 19 16.26 -11.61 1.78
C GLN A 19 17.35 -12.48 2.41
N LEU A 20 17.43 -13.73 1.96
CA LEU A 20 18.45 -14.68 2.35
C LEU A 20 19.68 -14.54 1.45
N ASP A 21 20.86 -14.78 2.03
CA ASP A 21 22.13 -14.72 1.30
C ASP A 21 22.53 -16.12 0.83
N THR A 22 21.81 -16.61 -0.16
CA THR A 22 22.00 -17.94 -0.76
C THR A 22 22.90 -17.87 -1.99
N SER A 23 23.42 -19.03 -2.39
CA SER A 23 24.19 -19.20 -3.63
C SER A 23 23.35 -19.04 -4.90
N THR A 24 22.05 -19.36 -4.82
CA THR A 24 21.11 -19.41 -5.94
C THR A 24 19.76 -18.80 -5.55
N LYS A 25 18.94 -18.46 -6.55
CA LYS A 25 17.54 -18.09 -6.37
C LYS A 25 16.69 -19.27 -5.87
N LEU A 26 15.46 -18.99 -5.44
CA LEU A 26 14.64 -19.96 -4.70
C LEU A 26 14.22 -21.18 -5.53
N PHE A 27 14.00 -20.97 -6.83
CA PHE A 27 13.47 -21.98 -7.77
C PHE A 27 14.27 -22.07 -9.08
N CYS A 28 15.51 -21.60 -9.09
CA CYS A 28 16.43 -21.72 -10.22
C CYS A 28 17.89 -21.54 -9.77
N ASN A 29 18.85 -21.75 -10.67
CA ASN A 29 20.28 -21.66 -10.36
C ASN A 29 20.90 -20.27 -10.61
N CYS A 30 20.11 -19.23 -10.89
CA CYS A 30 20.61 -17.88 -11.12
C CYS A 30 21.19 -17.26 -9.84
N LYS A 31 22.14 -16.34 -10.00
CA LYS A 31 22.72 -15.59 -8.88
C LYS A 31 21.67 -14.65 -8.27
N PRO A 32 21.51 -14.61 -6.94
CA PRO A 32 20.60 -13.69 -6.27
C PRO A 32 21.26 -12.31 -6.08
N GLU A 33 21.63 -11.67 -7.19
CA GLU A 33 22.29 -10.38 -7.27
C GLU A 33 21.49 -9.40 -8.12
N LEU A 34 21.79 -8.11 -7.98
CA LEU A 34 21.13 -7.05 -8.75
C LEU A 34 22.11 -6.49 -9.78
N PHE A 35 21.67 -6.31 -11.02
CA PHE A 35 22.48 -5.67 -12.05
C PHE A 35 22.14 -4.18 -12.19
N LYS A 36 23.17 -3.40 -12.55
CA LYS A 36 23.06 -1.95 -12.77
C LYS A 36 23.11 -1.58 -14.25
N ASP A 37 23.82 -2.39 -15.04
CA ASP A 37 24.05 -2.15 -16.46
C ASP A 37 22.77 -2.19 -17.31
N GLU A 38 22.94 -1.99 -18.61
CA GLU A 38 21.83 -2.09 -19.56
C GLU A 38 21.32 -3.53 -19.63
N ALA A 39 20.00 -3.67 -19.80
CA ALA A 39 19.37 -4.97 -19.92
C ALA A 39 19.79 -5.63 -21.23
N GLU A 40 20.30 -6.86 -21.16
CA GLU A 40 20.63 -7.65 -22.35
C GLU A 40 19.38 -8.18 -23.05
N ILE A 41 18.32 -8.44 -22.28
CA ILE A 41 17.08 -9.04 -22.73
C ILE A 41 15.93 -8.17 -22.25
N THR A 42 15.01 -7.88 -23.17
CA THR A 42 13.74 -7.23 -22.84
C THR A 42 12.59 -7.96 -23.51
N PHE A 43 11.47 -8.07 -22.80
CA PHE A 43 10.26 -8.68 -23.33
C PHE A 43 9.00 -8.07 -22.72
N LEU A 44 7.94 -8.04 -23.51
CA LEU A 44 6.68 -7.40 -23.16
C LEU A 44 5.65 -8.46 -22.78
N ARG A 45 4.98 -8.30 -21.65
CA ARG A 45 3.89 -9.18 -21.20
C ARG A 45 2.67 -8.38 -20.75
N ARG A 46 1.56 -9.11 -20.64
CA ARG A 46 0.30 -8.63 -20.06
C ARG A 46 -0.31 -9.77 -19.27
N LEU A 47 -0.54 -9.55 -17.98
CA LEU A 47 -1.23 -10.51 -17.13
C LEU A 47 -2.74 -10.47 -17.40
N ARG A 48 -3.42 -11.59 -17.18
CA ARG A 48 -4.87 -11.72 -17.33
C ARG A 48 -5.46 -12.34 -16.06
N PRO A 49 -6.64 -11.87 -15.63
CA PRO A 49 -7.34 -12.50 -14.52
C PRO A 49 -7.80 -13.91 -14.93
N THR A 50 -7.91 -14.79 -13.94
CA THR A 50 -8.39 -16.17 -14.12
C THR A 50 -9.77 -16.32 -13.49
N GLN A 51 -10.61 -17.16 -14.07
CA GLN A 51 -11.91 -17.51 -13.50
C GLN A 51 -11.75 -18.54 -12.37
N SER A 52 -12.55 -18.39 -11.32
CA SER A 52 -12.74 -19.41 -10.30
C SER A 52 -13.50 -20.60 -10.87
N GLU A 53 -13.60 -21.68 -10.09
CA GLU A 53 -14.43 -22.85 -10.42
C GLU A 53 -15.90 -22.50 -10.69
N LEU A 54 -16.38 -21.38 -10.13
CA LEU A 54 -17.74 -20.85 -10.32
C LEU A 54 -17.84 -19.86 -11.50
N GLY A 55 -16.78 -19.69 -12.29
CA GLY A 55 -16.73 -18.72 -13.39
C GLY A 55 -16.57 -17.26 -12.93
N GLN A 56 -16.36 -17.01 -11.64
CA GLN A 56 -16.23 -15.67 -11.07
C GLN A 56 -14.80 -15.17 -11.24
N ILE A 57 -14.63 -13.86 -11.38
CA ILE A 57 -13.31 -13.22 -11.44
C ILE A 57 -13.11 -12.40 -10.17
N ASP A 58 -11.91 -12.48 -9.59
CA ASP A 58 -11.52 -11.62 -8.48
C ASP A 58 -11.66 -10.13 -8.90
N PRO A 59 -12.47 -9.32 -8.17
CA PRO A 59 -12.70 -7.92 -8.54
C PRO A 59 -11.43 -7.08 -8.60
N ALA A 60 -10.45 -7.31 -7.72
CA ALA A 60 -9.19 -6.59 -7.73
C ALA A 60 -8.33 -7.00 -8.94
N ALA A 61 -8.29 -8.29 -9.28
CA ALA A 61 -7.64 -8.79 -10.49
C ALA A 61 -8.25 -8.22 -11.77
N TYR A 62 -9.57 -8.15 -11.83
CA TYR A 62 -10.30 -7.55 -12.95
C TYR A 62 -10.02 -6.05 -13.05
N PHE A 63 -10.02 -5.35 -11.92
CA PHE A 63 -9.73 -3.92 -11.84
C PHE A 63 -8.31 -3.58 -12.34
N GLU A 64 -7.28 -4.29 -11.88
CA GLU A 64 -5.91 -4.07 -12.39
C GLU A 64 -5.81 -4.37 -13.90
N PHE A 65 -6.54 -5.37 -14.38
CA PHE A 65 -6.59 -5.70 -15.80
C PHE A 65 -7.22 -4.58 -16.65
N GLN A 66 -8.27 -3.93 -16.14
CA GLN A 66 -8.94 -2.81 -16.81
C GLN A 66 -8.03 -1.60 -17.01
N LYS A 67 -7.00 -1.41 -16.16
CA LYS A 67 -5.99 -0.35 -16.34
C LYS A 67 -5.18 -0.49 -17.64
N GLY A 68 -5.28 -1.62 -18.33
CA GLY A 68 -4.66 -1.79 -19.64
C GLY A 68 -3.14 -1.87 -19.61
N VAL A 69 -2.57 -2.22 -18.44
CA VAL A 69 -1.13 -2.16 -18.20
C VAL A 69 -0.39 -3.16 -19.09
N LYS A 70 0.68 -2.68 -19.71
CA LYS A 70 1.71 -3.49 -20.37
C LYS A 70 2.94 -3.52 -19.49
N ILE A 71 3.58 -4.67 -19.40
CA ILE A 71 4.73 -4.87 -18.51
C ILE A 71 5.96 -5.18 -19.36
N LEU A 72 6.95 -4.29 -19.32
CA LEU A 72 8.25 -4.48 -19.94
C LEU A 72 9.21 -5.05 -18.90
N TYR A 73 9.63 -6.29 -19.08
CA TYR A 73 10.62 -6.93 -18.24
C TYR A 73 12.02 -6.74 -18.81
N GLU A 74 12.98 -6.46 -17.94
CA GLU A 74 14.41 -6.29 -18.21
C GLU A 74 15.20 -7.37 -17.46
N ALA A 75 16.12 -8.02 -18.17
CA ALA A 75 16.94 -9.10 -17.65
C ALA A 75 18.38 -9.04 -18.19
N ASP A 76 19.31 -9.60 -17.43
CA ASP A 76 20.64 -10.00 -17.90
C ASP A 76 20.73 -11.54 -17.88
N ARG A 77 21.82 -12.09 -18.43
CA ARG A 77 22.02 -13.56 -18.48
C ARG A 77 22.60 -14.14 -17.19
N GLU A 78 23.09 -13.30 -16.28
CA GLU A 78 23.69 -13.75 -15.02
C GLU A 78 22.67 -13.95 -13.90
N THR A 79 21.69 -13.06 -13.81
CA THR A 79 20.72 -13.02 -12.69
C THR A 79 19.35 -13.57 -13.08
N ALA A 80 19.09 -13.87 -14.36
CA ALA A 80 17.81 -14.41 -14.80
C ALA A 80 17.95 -15.53 -15.84
N CYS A 81 17.02 -16.48 -15.81
CA CYS A 81 16.88 -17.55 -16.79
C CYS A 81 15.42 -17.70 -17.24
N LEU A 82 15.13 -18.78 -17.97
CA LEU A 82 13.79 -19.06 -18.48
C LEU A 82 12.76 -19.24 -17.36
N VAL A 83 13.18 -19.66 -16.16
CA VAL A 83 12.28 -19.75 -14.98
C VAL A 83 11.77 -18.37 -14.58
N GLU A 84 12.65 -17.37 -14.45
CA GLU A 84 12.24 -15.99 -14.14
C GLU A 84 11.43 -15.37 -15.27
N MET A 85 11.66 -15.78 -16.51
CA MET A 85 10.92 -15.29 -17.68
C MET A 85 9.56 -15.97 -17.84
N ASP A 86 9.24 -16.98 -17.02
CA ASP A 86 8.05 -17.83 -17.16
C ASP A 86 7.99 -18.52 -18.53
N GLU A 87 9.12 -19.10 -18.93
CA GLU A 87 9.34 -19.88 -20.16
C GLU A 87 9.87 -21.30 -19.86
N GLU A 88 10.10 -21.62 -18.59
CA GLU A 88 10.53 -22.94 -18.10
C GLU A 88 9.86 -23.24 -16.75
N PRO A 89 9.44 -24.49 -16.47
CA PRO A 89 8.98 -24.87 -15.14
C PRO A 89 10.03 -24.57 -14.07
N PRO A 90 9.62 -24.14 -12.85
CA PRO A 90 10.55 -23.92 -11.76
C PRO A 90 11.31 -25.19 -11.40
N HIS A 91 12.56 -25.03 -11.00
CA HIS A 91 13.39 -26.10 -10.46
C HIS A 91 12.93 -26.45 -9.03
N PRO A 92 13.45 -27.54 -8.42
CA PRO A 92 13.18 -27.83 -7.02
C PRO A 92 13.53 -26.67 -6.09
N LEU A 93 12.82 -26.59 -4.96
CA LEU A 93 13.03 -25.59 -3.91
C LEU A 93 14.49 -25.61 -3.41
N SER A 94 15.10 -24.43 -3.29
CA SER A 94 16.47 -24.30 -2.76
C SER A 94 16.57 -24.79 -1.32
N MET A 95 17.28 -25.90 -1.10
CA MET A 95 17.47 -26.48 0.23
C MET A 95 18.37 -25.62 1.13
N GLU A 96 19.25 -24.80 0.54
CA GLU A 96 20.02 -23.80 1.29
C GLU A 96 19.09 -22.76 1.92
N ALA A 97 18.13 -22.25 1.14
CA ALA A 97 17.12 -21.32 1.63
C ALA A 97 16.24 -21.94 2.73
N VAL A 98 15.82 -23.21 2.54
CA VAL A 98 15.07 -23.98 3.55
C VAL A 98 15.87 -24.14 4.84
N GLU A 99 17.15 -24.47 4.76
CA GLU A 99 18.00 -24.64 5.95
C GLU A 99 18.12 -23.33 6.75
N ILE A 100 18.29 -22.20 6.07
CA ILE A 100 18.36 -20.87 6.70
C ILE A 100 17.02 -20.54 7.38
N ALA A 101 15.91 -20.78 6.68
CA ALA A 101 14.56 -20.55 7.22
C ALA A 101 14.26 -21.45 8.44
N LEU A 102 14.63 -22.74 8.38
CA LEU A 102 14.51 -23.66 9.52
C LEU A 102 15.39 -23.24 10.70
N THR A 103 16.61 -22.77 10.42
CA THR A 103 17.50 -22.24 11.46
C THR A 103 16.83 -21.08 12.18
N ALA A 104 16.34 -20.07 11.45
CA ALA A 104 15.64 -18.93 12.03
C ALA A 104 14.37 -19.36 12.79
N ALA A 105 13.58 -20.27 12.22
CA ALA A 105 12.37 -20.81 12.85
C ALA A 105 12.67 -21.47 14.20
N LEU A 106 13.68 -22.33 14.28
CA LEU A 106 14.09 -23.00 15.52
C LEU A 106 14.63 -22.01 16.56
N MET A 107 15.34 -20.97 16.13
CA MET A 107 15.77 -19.87 17.02
C MET A 107 14.59 -19.10 17.61
N MET A 108 13.46 -19.07 16.90
CA MET A 108 12.18 -18.51 17.37
C MET A 108 11.27 -19.59 17.99
N LYS A 109 11.79 -20.78 18.31
CA LYS A 109 11.04 -21.93 18.85
C LYS A 109 9.79 -22.31 18.04
N ALA A 110 9.71 -21.92 16.77
CA ALA A 110 8.66 -22.36 15.88
C ALA A 110 8.81 -23.84 15.57
N LYS A 111 7.69 -24.51 15.30
CA LYS A 111 7.61 -25.92 14.98
C LYS A 111 7.66 -26.10 13.47
N PRO A 112 8.72 -26.68 12.91
CA PRO A 112 8.78 -27.01 11.48
C PRO A 112 7.60 -27.88 11.05
N VAL A 113 7.15 -27.70 9.81
CA VAL A 113 6.18 -28.59 9.20
C VAL A 113 6.83 -29.92 8.82
N ASP A 114 6.04 -31.00 8.78
CA ASP A 114 6.55 -32.33 8.37
C ASP A 114 6.88 -32.38 6.87
N GLU A 115 6.13 -31.65 6.05
CA GLU A 115 6.31 -31.56 4.61
C GLU A 115 6.05 -30.12 4.13
N ILE A 116 6.94 -29.62 3.26
CA ILE A 116 6.84 -28.26 2.71
C ILE A 116 6.08 -28.33 1.39
N HIS A 117 4.97 -27.60 1.30
CA HIS A 117 4.14 -27.48 0.10
C HIS A 117 4.28 -26.08 -0.49
N VAL A 118 4.63 -26.00 -1.79
CA VAL A 118 4.76 -24.74 -2.51
C VAL A 118 3.39 -24.31 -3.02
N MET A 119 2.96 -23.12 -2.61
CA MET A 119 1.71 -22.49 -3.00
C MET A 119 1.96 -21.35 -3.99
N ARG A 120 0.89 -20.89 -4.65
CA ARG A 120 0.91 -19.76 -5.58
C ARG A 120 0.00 -18.66 -5.05
N LYS A 121 0.59 -17.61 -4.50
CA LYS A 121 -0.12 -16.39 -4.08
C LYS A 121 -0.30 -15.49 -5.29
N THR A 122 -1.53 -15.23 -5.71
CA THR A 122 -1.80 -14.43 -6.91
C THR A 122 -1.24 -13.01 -6.77
N VAL A 123 -0.53 -12.54 -7.81
CA VAL A 123 0.09 -11.20 -7.88
C VAL A 123 -0.13 -10.62 -9.27
N ILE A 124 -0.89 -9.52 -9.34
CA ILE A 124 -1.46 -8.97 -10.59
C ILE A 124 -0.82 -7.65 -11.02
N ASP A 125 0.06 -7.07 -10.21
CA ASP A 125 0.70 -5.77 -10.47
C ASP A 125 1.83 -5.85 -11.52
N GLY A 126 2.19 -7.07 -11.94
CA GLY A 126 3.26 -7.33 -12.89
C GLY A 126 4.64 -7.52 -12.25
N SER A 127 4.75 -7.48 -10.93
CA SER A 127 6.04 -7.70 -10.24
C SER A 127 6.50 -9.17 -10.26
N ASN A 128 5.60 -10.11 -10.55
CA ASN A 128 5.91 -11.52 -10.84
C ASN A 128 5.51 -11.85 -12.28
N THR A 129 6.45 -12.37 -13.08
CA THR A 129 6.25 -12.71 -14.51
C THR A 129 5.18 -13.78 -14.75
N THR A 130 5.01 -14.65 -13.77
CA THR A 130 4.03 -15.75 -13.70
C THR A 130 2.61 -15.29 -13.31
N GLY A 131 2.45 -14.06 -12.81
CA GLY A 131 1.20 -13.59 -12.20
C GLY A 131 0.92 -14.17 -10.80
N PHE A 132 1.90 -14.82 -10.17
CA PHE A 132 1.83 -15.29 -8.79
C PHE A 132 3.22 -15.35 -8.15
N GLN A 133 3.29 -15.17 -6.84
CA GLN A 133 4.47 -15.42 -6.03
C GLN A 133 4.43 -16.86 -5.51
N ARG A 134 5.53 -17.61 -5.64
CA ARG A 134 5.64 -18.91 -5.00
C ARG A 134 6.02 -18.71 -3.52
N THR A 135 5.21 -19.27 -2.63
CA THR A 135 5.36 -19.16 -1.17
C THR A 135 5.15 -20.52 -0.53
N CYS A 136 5.90 -20.86 0.51
CA CYS A 136 5.69 -22.06 1.31
C CYS A 136 5.81 -21.78 2.80
N VAL A 137 5.05 -22.52 3.62
CA VAL A 137 5.15 -22.47 5.09
C VAL A 137 6.28 -23.39 5.53
N ILE A 138 7.19 -22.87 6.36
CA ILE A 138 8.34 -23.61 6.89
C ILE A 138 8.09 -24.05 8.32
N ALA A 139 7.52 -23.17 9.15
CA ALA A 139 7.25 -23.46 10.55
C ALA A 139 6.07 -22.65 11.09
N LEU A 140 5.44 -23.15 12.14
CA LEU A 140 4.27 -22.54 12.79
C LEU A 140 4.46 -22.47 14.31
N ASN A 141 3.68 -21.63 14.99
CA ASN A 141 3.53 -21.63 16.45
C ASN A 141 4.85 -21.46 17.22
N GLY A 142 5.63 -20.45 16.84
CA GLY A 142 6.84 -20.04 17.57
C GLY A 142 6.57 -18.97 18.62
N GLU A 143 7.64 -18.55 19.29
CA GLU A 143 7.62 -17.45 20.24
C GLU A 143 9.01 -16.82 20.39
N ILE A 144 9.03 -15.51 20.63
CA ILE A 144 10.24 -14.78 21.05
C ILE A 144 9.99 -14.05 22.35
N LYS A 145 11.04 -13.89 23.16
CA LYS A 145 10.98 -13.08 24.39
C LYS A 145 11.54 -11.68 24.11
N VAL A 146 10.74 -10.67 24.42
CA VAL A 146 11.11 -9.25 24.29
C VAL A 146 10.78 -8.57 25.62
N GLY A 147 11.83 -8.23 26.37
CA GLY A 147 11.69 -7.84 27.78
C GLY A 147 11.04 -8.96 28.59
N GLU A 148 9.97 -8.65 29.31
CA GLU A 148 9.19 -9.62 30.10
C GLU A 148 8.08 -10.31 29.28
N LYS A 149 7.84 -9.87 28.04
CA LYS A 149 6.74 -10.36 27.22
C LYS A 149 7.19 -11.49 26.29
N THR A 150 6.30 -12.46 26.14
CA THR A 150 6.43 -13.49 25.10
C THR A 150 5.54 -13.09 23.92
N VAL A 151 6.15 -12.93 22.75
CA VAL A 151 5.46 -12.57 21.51
C VAL A 151 5.34 -13.83 20.65
N PRO A 152 4.13 -14.34 20.39
CA PRO A 152 3.94 -15.49 19.52
C PRO A 152 4.30 -15.16 18.07
N ILE A 153 4.97 -16.10 17.42
CA ILE A 153 5.24 -16.11 15.97
C ILE A 153 4.22 -17.07 15.35
N GLN A 154 3.30 -16.55 14.53
CA GLN A 154 2.23 -17.35 13.95
C GLN A 154 2.78 -18.32 12.92
N HIS A 155 3.57 -17.80 11.97
CA HIS A 155 4.22 -18.59 10.94
C HIS A 155 5.56 -17.99 10.51
N VAL A 156 6.41 -18.87 10.00
CA VAL A 156 7.64 -18.57 9.26
C VAL A 156 7.47 -19.18 7.88
N SER A 157 7.56 -18.36 6.84
CA SER A 157 7.40 -18.75 5.44
C SER A 157 8.65 -18.44 4.63
N LEU A 158 8.78 -19.11 3.49
CA LEU A 158 9.80 -18.88 2.50
C LEU A 158 9.13 -18.60 1.15
N GLU A 159 9.50 -17.49 0.53
CA GLU A 159 8.87 -17.02 -0.71
C GLU A 159 9.87 -16.37 -1.67
N GLU A 160 9.43 -16.18 -2.90
CA GLU A 160 10.17 -15.43 -3.91
C GLU A 160 10.05 -13.93 -3.67
N ASP A 161 11.15 -13.18 -3.67
CA ASP A 161 11.05 -11.72 -3.78
C ASP A 161 10.55 -11.32 -5.19
N ALA A 162 9.93 -10.15 -5.28
CA ALA A 162 9.32 -9.65 -6.50
C ALA A 162 10.33 -8.86 -7.36
N ALA A 163 10.03 -8.68 -8.65
CA ALA A 163 10.85 -7.85 -9.55
C ALA A 163 10.96 -6.39 -9.06
N ARG A 164 12.00 -5.67 -9.46
CA ARG A 164 12.21 -4.26 -9.09
C ARG A 164 11.52 -3.35 -10.09
N LYS A 165 10.61 -2.49 -9.64
CA LYS A 165 10.00 -1.45 -10.48
C LYS A 165 11.06 -0.39 -10.80
N ILE A 166 11.33 -0.18 -12.09
CA ILE A 166 12.33 0.80 -12.59
C ILE A 166 11.66 2.10 -13.02
N GLY A 167 10.41 2.02 -13.50
CA GLY A 167 9.67 3.18 -13.93
C GLY A 167 8.27 2.83 -14.42
N GLN A 168 7.49 3.88 -14.69
CA GLN A 168 6.17 3.78 -15.28
C GLN A 168 5.94 4.96 -16.19
N GLU A 169 5.56 4.69 -17.44
CA GLU A 169 5.25 5.67 -18.48
C GLU A 169 3.85 5.38 -19.01
N GLY A 170 2.86 6.18 -18.59
CA GLY A 170 1.46 5.90 -18.89
C GLY A 170 1.04 4.52 -18.39
N THR A 171 0.58 3.66 -19.31
CA THR A 171 0.17 2.28 -19.03
C THR A 171 1.32 1.27 -19.17
N LEU A 172 2.55 1.70 -19.47
CA LEU A 172 3.72 0.82 -19.52
C LEU A 172 4.46 0.85 -18.18
N ILE A 173 4.58 -0.30 -17.52
CA ILE A 173 5.41 -0.46 -16.32
C ILE A 173 6.67 -1.23 -16.67
N ARG A 174 7.82 -0.75 -16.19
CA ARG A 174 9.13 -1.37 -16.42
C ARG A 174 9.62 -2.05 -15.14
N TYR A 175 9.93 -3.34 -15.22
CA TYR A 175 10.47 -4.14 -14.12
C TYR A 175 11.80 -4.79 -14.50
N ARG A 176 12.77 -4.79 -13.58
CA ARG A 176 13.96 -5.67 -13.67
C ARG A 176 13.72 -6.95 -12.88
N ILE A 177 13.93 -8.10 -13.52
CA ILE A 177 13.67 -9.43 -12.92
C ILE A 177 14.90 -10.03 -12.21
N ASP A 178 15.97 -9.25 -12.05
CA ASP A 178 17.16 -9.65 -11.28
C ASP A 178 16.83 -9.97 -9.82
N ARG A 179 15.92 -9.22 -9.20
CA ARG A 179 15.42 -9.49 -7.85
C ARG A 179 14.36 -10.60 -7.80
N LEU A 180 13.64 -10.85 -8.89
CA LEU A 180 12.58 -11.85 -8.92
C LEU A 180 13.15 -13.21 -8.58
N GLY A 181 12.60 -13.88 -7.56
CA GLY A 181 13.04 -15.21 -7.15
C GLY A 181 14.19 -15.23 -6.15
N ILE A 182 14.72 -14.09 -5.70
CA ILE A 182 15.63 -14.07 -4.54
C ILE A 182 14.89 -14.65 -3.32
N PRO A 183 15.46 -15.62 -2.58
CA PRO A 183 14.76 -16.21 -1.43
C PRO A 183 14.49 -15.18 -0.34
N LEU A 184 13.25 -15.15 0.13
CA LEU A 184 12.76 -14.21 1.11
C LEU A 184 12.12 -15.00 2.26
N ILE A 185 12.65 -14.84 3.47
CA ILE A 185 11.97 -15.36 4.67
C ILE A 185 10.97 -14.32 5.14
N GLU A 186 9.74 -14.75 5.44
CA GLU A 186 8.72 -13.93 6.10
C GLU A 186 8.48 -14.48 7.50
N VAL A 187 8.44 -13.58 8.49
CA VAL A 187 8.15 -13.90 9.89
C VAL A 187 6.96 -13.07 10.33
N ALA A 188 5.85 -13.72 10.66
CA ALA A 188 4.62 -13.07 11.09
C ALA A 188 4.38 -13.26 12.60
N THR A 189 4.09 -12.16 13.28
CA THR A 189 3.78 -12.14 14.73
C THR A 189 2.27 -12.15 14.98
N ALA A 190 1.85 -12.64 16.14
CA ALA A 190 0.48 -12.46 16.60
C ALA A 190 0.21 -10.98 16.96
N PRO A 191 -1.06 -10.50 16.88
CA PRO A 191 -1.42 -9.11 17.15
C PRO A 191 -1.50 -8.79 18.65
N VAL A 192 -0.36 -8.96 19.35
CA VAL A 192 -0.26 -8.81 20.81
C VAL A 192 0.55 -7.58 21.22
N ILE A 193 1.14 -6.83 20.29
CA ILE A 193 1.98 -5.66 20.58
C ILE A 193 1.10 -4.48 20.98
N ASN A 194 1.41 -3.84 22.13
CA ASN A 194 0.51 -2.89 22.78
C ASN A 194 1.08 -1.46 22.91
N THR A 195 2.30 -1.20 22.46
CA THR A 195 2.82 0.18 22.30
C THR A 195 3.67 0.34 21.04
N PRO A 196 3.84 1.58 20.51
CA PRO A 196 4.76 1.85 19.40
C PRO A 196 6.21 1.45 19.70
N GLU A 197 6.68 1.74 20.91
CA GLU A 197 8.05 1.39 21.33
C GLU A 197 8.24 -0.14 21.38
N GLU A 198 7.22 -0.87 21.82
CA GLU A 198 7.21 -2.33 21.80
C GLU A 198 7.29 -2.87 20.36
N ALA A 199 6.57 -2.27 19.40
CA ALA A 199 6.64 -2.67 18.00
C ALA A 199 8.08 -2.58 17.45
N GLY A 200 8.79 -1.48 17.75
CA GLY A 200 10.20 -1.34 17.39
C GLY A 200 11.11 -2.37 18.08
N GLN A 201 10.87 -2.68 19.35
CA GLN A 201 11.65 -3.68 20.08
C GLN A 201 11.45 -5.11 19.54
N VAL A 202 10.21 -5.47 19.18
CA VAL A 202 9.89 -6.77 18.60
C VAL A 202 10.51 -6.90 17.21
N ALA A 203 10.37 -5.87 16.37
CA ALA A 203 11.00 -5.85 15.06
C ALA A 203 12.53 -5.97 15.15
N LEU A 204 13.16 -5.27 16.09
CA LEU A 204 14.60 -5.38 16.37
C LEU A 204 14.98 -6.80 16.82
N ALA A 205 14.19 -7.43 17.68
CA ALA A 205 14.45 -8.78 18.17
C ALA A 205 14.41 -9.80 17.03
N ILE A 206 13.40 -9.74 16.16
CA ILE A 206 13.30 -10.59 14.96
C ILE A 206 14.49 -10.33 14.03
N GLY A 207 14.78 -9.05 13.73
CA GLY A 207 15.92 -8.68 12.90
C GLY A 207 17.27 -9.18 13.45
N LYS A 208 17.46 -9.18 14.78
CA LYS A 208 18.65 -9.75 15.43
C LYS A 208 18.74 -11.26 15.26
N ILE A 209 17.63 -11.98 15.41
CA ILE A 209 17.58 -13.43 15.19
C ILE A 209 17.93 -13.76 13.74
N LEU A 210 17.32 -13.06 12.79
CA LEU A 210 17.62 -13.23 11.36
C LEU A 210 19.08 -12.95 11.05
N ARG A 211 19.66 -11.88 11.61
CA ARG A 211 21.09 -11.57 11.46
C ARG A 211 22.01 -12.60 12.10
N ALA A 212 21.60 -13.18 13.21
CA ALA A 212 22.37 -14.19 13.93
C ALA A 212 22.49 -15.51 13.15
N THR A 213 21.66 -15.75 12.13
CA THR A 213 21.87 -16.85 11.18
C THR A 213 23.16 -16.72 10.38
N GLY A 214 23.69 -15.50 10.24
CA GLY A 214 24.86 -15.20 9.40
C GLY A 214 24.62 -15.32 7.90
N ARG A 215 23.40 -15.66 7.47
CA ARG A 215 23.04 -16.05 6.09
C ARG A 215 21.87 -15.23 5.52
N VAL A 216 21.77 -13.97 5.93
CA VAL A 216 20.80 -13.00 5.41
C VAL A 216 21.52 -11.85 4.70
N LYS A 217 20.92 -11.36 3.61
CA LYS A 217 21.47 -10.22 2.87
C LYS A 217 21.46 -8.96 3.73
N ARG A 218 22.38 -8.06 3.41
CA ARG A 218 22.57 -6.79 4.12
C ARG A 218 22.56 -5.64 3.11
N GLY A 219 22.08 -4.49 3.55
CA GLY A 219 22.01 -3.28 2.74
C GLY A 219 20.58 -2.84 2.50
N LEU A 220 20.43 -1.70 1.81
CA LEU A 220 19.13 -1.11 1.52
C LEU A 220 18.28 -2.06 0.66
N GLY A 221 16.99 -2.14 0.98
CA GLY A 221 16.03 -2.97 0.24
C GLY A 221 16.12 -4.49 0.48
N THR A 222 16.95 -4.94 1.43
CA THR A 222 17.07 -6.37 1.79
C THR A 222 16.09 -6.80 2.88
N ILE A 223 15.52 -5.85 3.62
CA ILE A 223 14.49 -6.07 4.65
C ILE A 223 13.29 -5.17 4.37
N ARG A 224 12.09 -5.72 4.55
CA ARG A 224 10.81 -5.00 4.52
C ARG A 224 10.03 -5.39 5.76
N GLN A 225 9.33 -4.41 6.35
CA GLN A 225 8.56 -4.61 7.57
C GLN A 225 7.17 -4.03 7.32
N ASP A 226 6.18 -4.89 7.38
CA ASP A 226 4.78 -4.54 7.22
C ASP A 226 4.12 -4.53 8.61
N LEU A 227 3.34 -3.49 8.88
CA LEU A 227 2.72 -3.23 10.19
C LEU A 227 1.21 -3.32 10.06
N ASN A 228 0.60 -4.23 10.84
CA ASN A 228 -0.84 -4.39 10.94
C ASN A 228 -1.34 -3.69 12.20
N ILE A 229 -1.89 -2.48 12.07
CA ILE A 229 -2.22 -1.58 13.19
C ILE A 229 -3.74 -1.46 13.35
N SER A 230 -4.22 -1.56 14.59
CA SER A 230 -5.65 -1.36 14.89
C SER A 230 -5.86 -0.71 16.27
N ILE A 231 -6.98 0.00 16.40
CA ILE A 231 -7.50 0.51 17.68
C ILE A 231 -9.00 0.19 17.80
N ARG A 232 -9.55 0.26 19.02
CA ARG A 232 -10.99 0.13 19.27
C ARG A 232 -11.75 1.21 18.50
N ASP A 233 -12.87 0.82 17.91
CA ASP A 233 -13.73 1.65 17.06
C ASP A 233 -13.04 2.20 15.80
N GLY A 234 -11.79 1.77 15.54
CA GLY A 234 -11.05 2.03 14.32
C GLY A 234 -11.12 0.87 13.33
N ALA A 235 -10.12 0.80 12.45
CA ALA A 235 -10.00 -0.26 11.45
C ALA A 235 -8.63 -0.93 11.55
N LEU A 236 -8.53 -2.15 11.03
CA LEU A 236 -7.24 -2.79 10.76
C LEU A 236 -6.63 -2.13 9.53
N THR A 237 -5.50 -1.43 9.72
CA THR A 237 -4.75 -0.80 8.64
C THR A 237 -3.40 -1.50 8.50
N GLU A 238 -3.10 -1.96 7.28
CA GLU A 238 -1.81 -2.52 6.91
C GLU A 238 -0.91 -1.42 6.31
N ILE A 239 0.24 -1.16 6.93
CA ILE A 239 1.25 -0.24 6.43
C ILE A 239 2.41 -1.05 5.88
N LYS A 240 2.62 -0.97 4.57
CA LYS A 240 3.63 -1.76 3.85
C LYS A 240 4.96 -1.04 3.71
N GLY A 241 6.04 -1.82 3.77
CA GLY A 241 7.35 -1.41 3.27
C GLY A 241 8.12 -0.46 4.19
N VAL A 242 7.97 -0.56 5.51
CA VAL A 242 8.79 0.21 6.45
C VAL A 242 10.22 -0.32 6.43
N GLN A 243 11.12 0.41 5.76
CA GLN A 243 12.52 -0.03 5.58
C GLN A 243 13.39 0.20 6.81
N GLU A 244 13.23 1.35 7.46
CA GLU A 244 14.03 1.77 8.61
C GLU A 244 13.36 1.36 9.91
N LEU A 245 14.07 0.59 10.74
CA LEU A 245 13.57 0.08 12.02
C LEU A 245 13.20 1.23 12.97
N GLU A 246 14.00 2.29 12.96
CA GLU A 246 13.85 3.47 13.80
C GLU A 246 12.55 4.24 13.52
N LEU A 247 11.97 4.06 12.32
CA LEU A 247 10.70 4.69 11.94
C LEU A 247 9.47 3.93 12.44
N ILE A 248 9.59 2.66 12.82
CA ILE A 248 8.43 1.84 13.23
C ILE A 248 7.61 2.52 14.33
N PRO A 249 8.19 2.99 15.46
CA PRO A 249 7.41 3.67 16.48
C PRO A 249 6.67 4.90 15.95
N LEU A 250 7.32 5.71 15.11
CA LEU A 250 6.73 6.93 14.55
C LEU A 250 5.56 6.62 13.61
N VAL A 251 5.73 5.63 12.72
CA VAL A 251 4.69 5.18 11.79
C VAL A 251 3.46 4.70 12.56
N VAL A 252 3.68 3.92 13.61
CA VAL A 252 2.60 3.43 14.48
C VAL A 252 1.90 4.59 15.21
N GLU A 253 2.66 5.55 15.76
CA GLU A 253 2.08 6.73 16.43
C GLU A 253 1.21 7.56 15.48
N TYR A 254 1.67 7.76 14.25
CA TYR A 254 0.94 8.53 13.25
C TYR A 254 -0.33 7.83 12.78
N GLU A 255 -0.31 6.51 12.59
CA GLU A 255 -1.53 5.76 12.26
C GLU A 255 -2.55 5.79 13.39
N VAL A 256 -2.11 5.65 14.64
CA VAL A 256 -2.99 5.79 15.81
C VAL A 256 -3.60 7.19 15.85
N GLN A 257 -2.80 8.23 15.61
CA GLN A 257 -3.29 9.61 15.56
C GLN A 257 -4.31 9.80 14.43
N ARG A 258 -4.04 9.26 13.24
CA ARG A 258 -4.92 9.31 12.07
C ARG A 258 -6.27 8.67 12.38
N GLN A 259 -6.29 7.44 12.90
CA GLN A 259 -7.52 6.74 13.23
C GLN A 259 -8.32 7.45 14.35
N LEU A 260 -7.66 7.91 15.42
CA LEU A 260 -8.33 8.64 16.50
C LEU A 260 -8.99 9.93 16.00
N ASN A 261 -8.32 10.68 15.12
CA ASN A 261 -8.89 11.89 14.55
C ASN A 261 -10.04 11.61 13.58
N LEU A 262 -9.96 10.54 12.78
CA LEU A 262 -11.07 10.10 11.94
C LEU A 262 -12.29 9.67 12.75
N ILE A 263 -12.09 8.90 13.84
CA ILE A 263 -13.17 8.53 14.76
C ILE A 263 -13.81 9.78 15.35
N LYS A 264 -13.01 10.75 15.78
CA LYS A 264 -13.50 12.01 16.35
C LYS A 264 -14.32 12.80 15.32
N ILE A 265 -13.86 12.90 14.07
CA ILE A 265 -14.63 13.52 12.98
C ILE A 265 -15.95 12.79 12.74
N SER A 266 -15.91 11.45 12.67
CA SER A 266 -17.11 10.63 12.48
C SER A 266 -18.14 10.84 13.59
N GLN A 267 -17.69 10.93 14.85
CA GLN A 267 -18.55 11.23 16.00
C GLN A 267 -19.17 12.63 15.92
N GLU A 268 -18.38 13.65 15.57
CA GLU A 268 -18.85 15.03 15.42
C GLU A 268 -19.88 15.15 14.28
N LEU A 269 -19.65 14.49 13.13
CA LEU A 269 -20.60 14.45 12.02
C LEU A 269 -21.93 13.77 12.41
N ARG A 270 -21.86 12.65 13.13
CA ARG A 270 -23.05 11.96 13.66
C ARG A 270 -23.81 12.83 14.66
N GLN A 271 -23.12 13.56 15.54
CA GLN A 271 -23.74 14.50 16.47
C GLN A 271 -24.39 15.69 15.76
N ALA A 272 -23.82 16.12 14.64
CA ALA A 272 -24.41 17.12 13.76
C ALA A 272 -25.60 16.59 12.93
N GLY A 273 -25.94 15.29 13.06
CA GLY A 273 -27.06 14.67 12.38
C GLY A 273 -26.80 14.31 10.92
N VAL A 274 -25.55 14.37 10.46
CA VAL A 274 -25.17 13.98 9.08
C VAL A 274 -25.27 12.47 8.95
N LYS A 275 -26.02 12.02 7.94
CA LYS A 275 -26.19 10.62 7.60
C LYS A 275 -25.61 10.32 6.22
N GLU A 276 -25.36 9.04 5.96
CA GLU A 276 -24.88 8.58 4.66
C GLU A 276 -25.87 8.90 3.53
N GLU A 277 -27.18 8.83 3.80
CA GLU A 277 -28.26 9.21 2.86
C GLU A 277 -28.26 10.70 2.45
N ASP A 278 -27.57 11.55 3.22
CA ASP A 278 -27.41 12.98 2.89
C ASP A 278 -26.31 13.20 1.84
N LEU A 279 -25.41 12.23 1.65
CA LEU A 279 -24.35 12.25 0.65
C LEU A 279 -24.91 11.74 -0.68
N LYS A 280 -25.33 12.67 -1.53
CA LYS A 280 -25.90 12.37 -2.85
C LYS A 280 -24.86 12.55 -3.94
N GLU A 281 -24.89 11.68 -4.95
CA GLU A 281 -24.12 11.78 -6.20
C GLU A 281 -24.71 12.86 -7.14
N ASP A 282 -24.96 14.06 -6.59
CA ASP A 282 -25.50 15.21 -7.32
C ASP A 282 -24.34 16.09 -7.80
N PHE A 283 -23.74 15.73 -8.93
CA PHE A 283 -22.61 16.45 -9.53
C PHE A 283 -23.09 17.64 -10.36
N ILE A 284 -22.68 18.85 -9.97
CA ILE A 284 -23.13 20.11 -10.58
C ILE A 284 -22.00 20.70 -11.44
N ASP A 285 -22.31 21.04 -12.70
CA ASP A 285 -21.38 21.76 -13.58
C ASP A 285 -21.27 23.22 -13.13
N VAL A 286 -20.12 23.56 -12.55
CA VAL A 286 -19.79 24.89 -12.02
C VAL A 286 -18.74 25.59 -12.89
N THR A 287 -18.56 25.14 -14.13
CA THR A 287 -17.58 25.70 -15.08
C THR A 287 -17.71 27.22 -15.22
N ASP A 288 -18.94 27.72 -15.21
CA ASP A 288 -19.25 29.14 -15.39
C ASP A 288 -18.73 30.03 -14.24
N VAL A 289 -18.68 29.48 -13.01
CA VAL A 289 -18.13 30.16 -11.83
C VAL A 289 -16.65 30.49 -12.04
N PHE A 290 -15.91 29.59 -12.71
CA PHE A 290 -14.46 29.68 -12.85
C PHE A 290 -13.96 30.20 -14.20
N ARG A 291 -14.84 30.69 -15.09
CA ARG A 291 -14.45 31.19 -16.43
C ARG A 291 -13.30 32.19 -16.43
N GLN A 292 -13.25 33.06 -15.41
CA GLN A 292 -12.24 34.11 -15.29
C GLN A 292 -11.24 33.85 -14.15
N THR A 293 -11.26 32.65 -13.56
CA THR A 293 -10.47 32.33 -12.36
C THR A 293 -9.00 32.59 -12.53
N ALA A 294 -8.29 33.08 -11.53
CA ALA A 294 -6.82 33.21 -11.60
C ALA A 294 -6.10 31.89 -11.28
N CYS A 295 -6.85 30.84 -10.90
CA CYS A 295 -6.29 29.52 -10.65
C CYS A 295 -5.70 28.88 -11.91
N LYS A 296 -4.38 28.70 -11.93
CA LYS A 296 -3.65 28.16 -13.08
C LYS A 296 -4.09 26.74 -13.44
N VAL A 297 -4.42 25.92 -12.45
CA VAL A 297 -4.83 24.52 -12.63
C VAL A 297 -6.17 24.47 -13.37
N ILE A 298 -7.17 25.19 -12.87
CA ILE A 298 -8.50 25.25 -13.49
C ILE A 298 -8.42 25.89 -14.87
N ARG A 299 -7.72 27.02 -15.04
CA ARG A 299 -7.51 27.63 -16.36
C ARG A 299 -6.92 26.66 -17.38
N LYS A 300 -5.95 25.84 -16.97
CA LYS A 300 -5.32 24.85 -17.86
C LYS A 300 -6.33 23.78 -18.30
N ALA A 301 -7.21 23.33 -17.41
CA ALA A 301 -8.28 22.40 -17.74
C ALA A 301 -9.29 23.04 -18.70
N LEU A 302 -9.76 24.25 -18.40
CA LEU A 302 -10.71 24.99 -19.25
C LEU A 302 -10.17 25.25 -20.66
N ASN A 303 -8.88 25.59 -20.80
CA ASN A 303 -8.23 25.77 -22.10
C ASN A 303 -8.17 24.48 -22.94
N LYS A 304 -8.33 23.31 -22.31
CA LYS A 304 -8.45 22.00 -22.98
C LYS A 304 -9.90 21.59 -23.21
N ASN A 305 -10.87 22.50 -23.04
CA ASN A 305 -12.31 22.24 -23.09
C ASN A 305 -12.79 21.21 -22.06
N MET A 306 -12.07 21.05 -20.95
CA MET A 306 -12.51 20.28 -19.78
C MET A 306 -13.49 21.12 -18.94
N LYS A 307 -14.22 20.45 -18.04
CA LYS A 307 -15.26 21.07 -17.22
C LYS A 307 -14.88 21.06 -15.74
N VAL A 308 -15.59 21.87 -14.95
CA VAL A 308 -15.48 21.85 -13.48
C VAL A 308 -16.78 21.31 -12.90
N PHE A 309 -16.69 20.17 -12.23
CA PHE A 309 -17.81 19.58 -11.51
C PHE A 309 -17.60 19.70 -10.01
N ALA A 310 -18.68 19.93 -9.29
CA ALA A 310 -18.69 20.08 -7.84
C ALA A 310 -19.75 19.19 -7.19
N VAL A 311 -19.45 18.71 -5.99
CA VAL A 311 -20.37 17.98 -5.12
C VAL A 311 -20.43 18.67 -3.76
N LYS A 312 -21.64 18.74 -3.20
CA LYS A 312 -21.88 19.25 -1.86
C LYS A 312 -21.71 18.12 -0.84
N LEU A 313 -21.01 18.40 0.25
CA LEU A 313 -20.88 17.54 1.42
C LEU A 313 -21.61 18.20 2.60
N PRO A 314 -22.89 17.85 2.85
CA PRO A 314 -23.68 18.46 3.91
C PRO A 314 -23.06 18.29 5.30
N GLY A 315 -22.91 19.37 6.05
CA GLY A 315 -22.36 19.35 7.41
C GLY A 315 -20.84 19.11 7.51
N PHE A 316 -20.13 18.98 6.39
CA PHE A 316 -18.67 18.76 6.37
C PHE A 316 -17.84 20.06 6.48
N GLY A 317 -18.48 21.23 6.62
CA GLY A 317 -17.80 22.52 6.73
C GLY A 317 -16.75 22.54 7.86
N GLY A 318 -15.51 22.85 7.51
CA GLY A 318 -14.37 22.91 8.42
C GLY A 318 -13.68 21.57 8.72
N PHE A 319 -14.25 20.43 8.31
CA PHE A 319 -13.66 19.11 8.57
C PHE A 319 -12.55 18.73 7.59
N LEU A 320 -12.63 19.15 6.32
CA LEU A 320 -11.68 18.73 5.29
C LEU A 320 -10.28 19.31 5.54
N LYS A 321 -10.19 20.50 6.14
CA LYS A 321 -8.90 21.10 6.56
C LYS A 321 -8.33 20.54 7.86
N ARG A 322 -9.08 19.69 8.57
CA ARG A 322 -8.67 19.17 9.87
C ARG A 322 -7.53 18.16 9.70
N GLU A 323 -6.46 18.40 10.44
CA GLU A 323 -5.28 17.54 10.43
C GLU A 323 -5.59 16.21 11.15
N LEU A 324 -5.29 15.10 10.47
CA LEU A 324 -5.45 13.73 10.98
C LEU A 324 -4.15 13.25 11.61
N MET A 325 -3.03 13.52 10.96
CA MET A 325 -1.66 13.29 11.42
C MET A 325 -0.75 14.36 10.81
N PRO A 326 0.48 14.58 11.31
CA PRO A 326 1.31 15.68 10.84
C PRO A 326 1.42 15.75 9.31
N GLY A 327 0.94 16.85 8.73
CA GLY A 327 0.98 17.10 7.28
C GLY A 327 -0.13 16.43 6.46
N VAL A 328 -1.05 15.68 7.07
CA VAL A 328 -2.16 15.01 6.38
C VAL A 328 -3.50 15.43 6.97
N ARG A 329 -4.40 15.91 6.11
CA ARG A 329 -5.76 16.35 6.47
C ARG A 329 -6.80 15.37 5.95
N LEU A 330 -8.05 15.50 6.40
CA LEU A 330 -9.16 14.72 5.84
C LEU A 330 -9.29 14.92 4.33
N GLY A 331 -9.18 16.17 3.86
CA GLY A 331 -9.17 16.50 2.43
C GLY A 331 -8.01 15.86 1.67
N THR A 332 -6.86 15.63 2.32
CA THR A 332 -5.73 14.89 1.73
C THR A 332 -6.09 13.43 1.46
N GLU A 333 -6.72 12.73 2.42
CA GLU A 333 -7.17 11.34 2.19
C GLU A 333 -8.25 11.24 1.11
N MET A 334 -9.19 12.20 1.07
CA MET A 334 -10.18 12.26 -0.01
C MET A 334 -9.52 12.50 -1.37
N ALA A 335 -8.52 13.39 -1.43
CA ALA A 335 -7.75 13.63 -2.64
C ALA A 335 -6.99 12.37 -3.11
N ASP A 336 -6.42 11.58 -2.19
CA ASP A 336 -5.72 10.34 -2.54
C ASP A 336 -6.65 9.32 -3.21
N ARG A 337 -7.87 9.18 -2.67
CA ARG A 337 -8.92 8.32 -3.27
C ARG A 337 -9.36 8.85 -4.63
N ALA A 338 -9.64 10.15 -4.73
CA ALA A 338 -10.06 10.78 -5.99
C ALA A 338 -8.98 10.64 -7.08
N ARG A 339 -7.70 10.83 -6.75
CA ARG A 339 -6.58 10.61 -7.69
C ARG A 339 -6.53 9.18 -8.19
N PHE A 340 -6.79 8.22 -7.30
CA PHE A 340 -6.77 6.80 -7.63
C PHE A 340 -7.94 6.39 -8.52
N TRP A 341 -9.17 6.75 -8.14
CA TRP A 341 -10.40 6.35 -8.84
C TRP A 341 -10.65 7.17 -10.10
N GLY A 342 -10.62 8.50 -9.98
CA GLY A 342 -10.92 9.42 -11.08
C GLY A 342 -9.74 9.75 -11.98
N ARG A 343 -8.53 9.28 -11.69
CA ARG A 343 -7.32 9.54 -12.51
C ARG A 343 -7.00 11.04 -12.64
N VAL A 344 -7.47 11.83 -11.68
CA VAL A 344 -7.31 13.29 -11.63
C VAL A 344 -6.01 13.68 -10.93
N GLY A 345 -5.60 14.95 -11.07
CA GLY A 345 -4.44 15.49 -10.35
C GLY A 345 -4.66 15.69 -8.84
N GLY A 346 -5.92 15.73 -8.41
CA GLY A 346 -6.35 16.01 -7.03
C GLY A 346 -7.75 16.63 -7.01
N ILE A 347 -8.19 17.05 -5.83
CA ILE A 347 -9.46 17.76 -5.63
C ILE A 347 -9.20 19.15 -5.05
N PHE A 348 -10.15 20.05 -5.23
CA PHE A 348 -10.25 21.29 -4.47
C PHE A 348 -11.40 21.17 -3.48
N HIS A 349 -11.28 21.85 -2.33
CA HIS A 349 -12.39 21.93 -1.39
C HIS A 349 -12.46 23.26 -0.66
N THR A 350 -13.67 23.67 -0.27
CA THR A 350 -13.95 24.99 0.33
C THR A 350 -13.16 25.30 1.59
N ASP A 351 -12.83 24.29 2.41
CA ASP A 351 -12.09 24.53 3.65
C ASP A 351 -10.65 25.03 3.44
N GLU A 352 -10.08 24.84 2.24
CA GLU A 352 -8.76 25.35 1.86
C GLU A 352 -8.83 26.66 1.08
N LEU A 353 -10.03 27.19 0.82
CA LEU A 353 -10.27 28.39 0.02
C LEU A 353 -10.69 29.58 0.92
N PRO A 354 -10.38 30.83 0.52
CA PRO A 354 -9.75 31.26 -0.73
C PRO A 354 -8.24 30.97 -0.78
N ALA A 355 -7.79 30.31 -1.85
CA ALA A 355 -6.38 30.00 -2.11
C ALA A 355 -6.16 29.67 -3.60
N TYR A 356 -4.92 29.40 -3.99
CA TYR A 356 -4.54 28.93 -5.34
C TYR A 356 -4.96 29.84 -6.51
N GLY A 357 -5.26 31.13 -6.24
CA GLY A 357 -5.78 32.06 -7.23
C GLY A 357 -7.31 32.04 -7.39
N ILE A 358 -8.03 31.35 -6.49
CA ILE A 358 -9.49 31.41 -6.36
C ILE A 358 -9.84 32.50 -5.33
N THR A 359 -10.69 33.42 -5.75
CA THR A 359 -11.14 34.59 -5.00
C THR A 359 -12.35 34.28 -4.12
N ILE A 360 -12.60 35.12 -3.11
CA ILE A 360 -13.78 35.01 -2.25
C ILE A 360 -15.08 35.04 -3.06
N LYS A 361 -15.17 35.91 -4.08
CA LYS A 361 -16.33 36.00 -4.96
C LYS A 361 -16.62 34.70 -5.72
N GLU A 362 -15.57 33.98 -6.13
CA GLU A 362 -15.73 32.67 -6.78
C GLU A 362 -16.19 31.61 -5.78
N VAL A 363 -15.73 31.67 -4.53
CA VAL A 363 -16.20 30.76 -3.46
C VAL A 363 -17.67 31.01 -3.13
N GLU A 364 -18.09 32.28 -3.04
CA GLU A 364 -19.49 32.67 -2.84
C GLU A 364 -20.38 32.18 -3.99
N ALA A 365 -19.98 32.45 -5.24
CA ALA A 365 -20.69 31.98 -6.43
C ALA A 365 -20.73 30.45 -6.52
N LEU A 366 -19.67 29.75 -6.09
CA LEU A 366 -19.65 28.29 -6.00
C LEU A 366 -20.69 27.79 -5.00
N ARG A 367 -20.77 28.38 -3.80
CA ARG A 367 -21.77 28.02 -2.78
C ARG A 367 -23.19 28.23 -3.28
N GLU A 368 -23.45 29.33 -3.98
CA GLU A 368 -24.75 29.59 -4.62
C GLU A 368 -25.08 28.55 -5.68
N ALA A 369 -24.12 28.22 -6.56
CA ALA A 369 -24.33 27.28 -7.66
C ALA A 369 -24.68 25.86 -7.18
N VAL A 370 -24.11 25.42 -6.04
CA VAL A 370 -24.36 24.08 -5.48
C VAL A 370 -25.37 24.08 -4.33
N ASN A 371 -26.00 25.22 -4.04
CA ASN A 371 -26.96 25.39 -2.95
C ASN A 371 -26.41 24.85 -1.61
N ALA A 372 -25.23 25.32 -1.22
CA ALA A 372 -24.52 24.95 0.01
C ALA A 372 -24.54 26.08 1.04
N GLU A 373 -24.78 25.73 2.31
CA GLU A 373 -24.67 26.65 3.44
C GLU A 373 -23.23 26.69 3.98
N GLU A 374 -22.95 27.61 4.93
CA GLU A 374 -21.62 27.70 5.56
C GLU A 374 -21.20 26.44 6.31
N LYS A 375 -22.18 25.68 6.83
CA LYS A 375 -21.95 24.41 7.53
C LYS A 375 -21.56 23.27 6.56
N ASP A 376 -21.74 23.46 5.27
CA ASP A 376 -21.45 22.46 4.24
C ASP A 376 -20.06 22.71 3.63
N ALA A 377 -19.40 21.63 3.24
CA ALA A 377 -18.21 21.71 2.40
C ALA A 377 -18.58 21.44 0.94
N ILE A 378 -17.78 21.98 0.01
CA ILE A 378 -17.91 21.69 -1.42
C ILE A 378 -16.58 21.13 -1.87
N VAL A 379 -16.63 20.00 -2.57
CA VAL A 379 -15.49 19.39 -3.25
C VAL A 379 -15.69 19.55 -4.75
N PHE A 380 -14.64 19.90 -5.50
CA PHE A 380 -14.75 20.07 -6.94
C PHE A 380 -13.46 19.70 -7.67
N VAL A 381 -13.63 19.30 -8.92
CA VAL A 381 -12.59 18.75 -9.79
C VAL A 381 -12.72 19.39 -11.17
N ALA A 382 -11.56 19.70 -11.78
CA ALA A 382 -11.48 20.25 -13.13
C ALA A 382 -10.77 19.27 -14.07
N ASP A 383 -11.54 18.45 -14.79
CA ASP A 383 -11.04 17.38 -15.68
C ASP A 383 -12.09 17.01 -16.76
N GLU A 384 -11.83 15.96 -17.54
CA GLU A 384 -12.84 15.33 -18.39
C GLU A 384 -14.01 14.83 -17.54
N SER A 385 -15.24 14.89 -18.07
CA SER A 385 -16.44 14.61 -17.28
C SER A 385 -16.44 13.22 -16.64
N GLU A 386 -15.96 12.20 -17.35
CA GLU A 386 -15.84 10.84 -16.83
C GLU A 386 -14.86 10.76 -15.64
N ASN A 387 -13.68 11.35 -15.78
CA ASN A 387 -12.68 11.40 -14.71
C ASN A 387 -13.16 12.22 -13.50
N ALA A 388 -13.87 13.33 -13.76
CA ALA A 388 -14.41 14.18 -12.71
C ALA A 388 -15.52 13.47 -11.93
N PHE A 389 -16.40 12.71 -12.59
CA PHE A 389 -17.44 11.91 -11.92
C PHE A 389 -16.86 10.73 -11.16
N ASP A 390 -15.85 10.03 -11.71
CA ASP A 390 -15.16 8.96 -10.98
C ASP A 390 -14.37 9.47 -9.75
N ALA A 391 -14.00 10.76 -9.75
CA ALA A 391 -13.23 11.39 -8.67
C ALA A 391 -14.09 11.91 -7.52
N LEU A 392 -15.29 12.42 -7.83
CA LEU A 392 -16.25 13.04 -6.90
C LEU A 392 -17.14 11.98 -6.26
#